data_AF-A0A1E3KPE8-F1
#
_entry.id   AF-A0A1E3KPE8-F1
#
_cell.length_a   1.000
_cell.length_b   1.000
_cell.length_c   1.000
_cell.angle_alpha   90.00
_cell.angle_beta   90.00
_cell.angle_gamma   90.00
#
_symmetry.space_group_name_H-M   'P 1'
#
loop_
_entity.id
_entity.type
_entity.pdbx_description
1 polymer ?
#
loop_
_entity_poly.entity_id
_entity_poly.type
_entity_poly.pdbx_seq_one_letter_code
_entity_poly.pdbx_strand_id
1 'polypeptide(L)'
;MNNEVFKYYVDELNLLTNFVKIAALDFNEALNQDDSNLIWYDLQNIVTYAGDISKILWESSNKNQDDRNLFRQILNVSDDWQLKNKRLRNRLEHIDEHLVKFSKQPHNLIYNRNIVSNYNAGIRVNNITYNPNKELTLRSYNLELGEFVIFGQAFNIKQVCEECKMLRLKTDSILKSGVSYEDLVNENQ
;
A
#
# COMPACT_ATOMS: atom_id res chain seq x y z
N MET A 1 -9.88 24.03 -4.05
CA MET A 1 -10.02 23.19 -5.25
C MET A 1 -11.31 23.60 -5.97
N ASN A 2 -11.43 23.45 -7.30
CA ASN A 2 -12.72 23.67 -7.98
C ASN A 2 -13.45 22.33 -8.21
N ASN A 3 -14.75 22.38 -8.53
CA ASN A 3 -15.57 21.19 -8.80
C ASN A 3 -14.97 20.21 -9.81
N GLU A 4 -14.42 20.73 -10.91
CA GLU A 4 -13.90 19.90 -12.00
C GLU A 4 -12.68 19.11 -11.53
N VAL A 5 -11.72 19.78 -10.89
CA VAL A 5 -10.53 19.16 -10.32
C VAL A 5 -10.90 18.18 -9.21
N PHE A 6 -11.88 18.51 -8.36
CA PHE A 6 -12.38 17.61 -7.33
C PHE A 6 -12.96 16.33 -7.92
N LYS A 7 -13.78 16.44 -8.96
CA LYS A 7 -14.36 15.28 -9.66
C LYS A 7 -13.26 14.37 -10.21
N TYR A 8 -12.22 14.92 -10.83
CA TYR A 8 -11.10 14.12 -11.31
C TYR A 8 -10.38 13.38 -10.18
N TYR A 9 -10.17 14.02 -9.03
CA TYR A 9 -9.55 13.34 -7.89
C TYR A 9 -10.41 12.25 -7.29
N VAL A 10 -11.72 12.46 -7.19
CA VAL A 10 -12.66 11.45 -6.68
C VAL A 10 -12.74 10.26 -7.62
N ASP A 11 -12.83 10.51 -8.93
CA ASP A 11 -12.91 9.46 -9.96
C ASP A 11 -11.62 8.63 -10.00
N GLU A 12 -10.45 9.28 -9.99
CA GLU A 12 -9.16 8.58 -9.99
C GLU A 12 -8.95 7.77 -8.69
N LEU A 13 -9.31 8.31 -7.52
CA LEU A 13 -9.27 7.53 -6.28
C LEU A 13 -10.21 6.33 -6.33
N ASN A 14 -11.39 6.46 -6.93
CA ASN A 14 -12.31 5.35 -7.10
C ASN A 14 -11.71 4.25 -7.97
N LEU A 15 -11.10 4.63 -9.10
CA LEU A 15 -10.42 3.71 -10.00
C LEU A 15 -9.26 2.97 -9.30
N LEU A 16 -8.35 3.70 -8.68
CA LEU A 16 -7.17 3.11 -8.03
C LEU A 16 -7.53 2.21 -6.85
N THR A 17 -8.54 2.60 -6.06
CA THR A 17 -9.03 1.73 -4.96
C THR A 17 -9.70 0.46 -5.49
N ASN A 18 -10.31 0.52 -6.68
CA ASN A 18 -10.82 -0.68 -7.35
C ASN A 18 -9.69 -1.57 -7.88
N PHE A 19 -8.58 -1.01 -8.37
CA PHE A 19 -7.39 -1.80 -8.73
C PHE A 19 -6.76 -2.50 -7.52
N VAL A 20 -6.67 -1.82 -6.37
CA VAL A 20 -6.23 -2.46 -5.11
C VAL A 20 -7.17 -3.63 -4.75
N LYS A 21 -8.48 -3.45 -4.89
CA LYS A 21 -9.45 -4.53 -4.64
C LYS A 21 -9.23 -5.73 -5.58
N ILE A 22 -9.04 -5.49 -6.87
CA ILE A 22 -8.80 -6.56 -7.86
C ILE A 22 -7.54 -7.32 -7.49
N ALA A 23 -6.42 -6.63 -7.30
CA ALA A 23 -5.16 -7.27 -6.91
C ALA A 23 -5.26 -8.01 -5.57
N ALA A 24 -6.06 -7.52 -4.61
CA ALA A 24 -6.29 -8.23 -3.35
C ALA A 24 -7.13 -9.51 -3.52
N LEU A 25 -8.07 -9.54 -4.47
CA LEU A 25 -8.84 -10.75 -4.79
C LEU A 25 -7.94 -11.77 -5.50
N ASP A 26 -7.18 -11.32 -6.50
CA ASP A 26 -6.25 -12.15 -7.26
C ASP A 26 -5.16 -12.73 -6.35
N PHE A 27 -4.64 -11.93 -5.41
CA PHE A 27 -3.69 -12.38 -4.39
C PHE A 27 -4.23 -13.55 -3.56
N ASN A 28 -5.48 -13.48 -3.11
CA ASN A 28 -6.08 -14.57 -2.33
C ASN A 28 -6.29 -15.83 -3.17
N GLU A 29 -6.62 -15.67 -4.45
CA GLU A 29 -6.73 -16.80 -5.37
C GLU A 29 -5.36 -17.43 -5.64
N ALA A 30 -4.33 -16.61 -5.86
CA ALA A 30 -2.96 -17.06 -6.04
C ALA A 30 -2.41 -17.79 -4.82
N LEU A 31 -2.78 -17.37 -3.60
CA LEU A 31 -2.50 -18.10 -2.36
C LEU A 31 -3.16 -19.48 -2.35
N ASN A 32 -4.41 -19.61 -2.78
CA ASN A 32 -5.11 -20.91 -2.83
C ASN A 32 -4.52 -21.86 -3.86
N GLN A 33 -3.92 -21.31 -4.93
CA GLN A 33 -3.30 -22.06 -6.02
C GLN A 33 -1.80 -22.33 -5.79
N ASP A 34 -1.22 -21.81 -4.70
CA ASP A 34 0.22 -21.81 -4.44
C ASP A 34 1.06 -21.20 -5.61
N ASP A 35 0.49 -20.27 -6.39
CA ASP A 35 1.20 -19.60 -7.49
C ASP A 35 2.06 -18.46 -6.94
N SER A 36 3.31 -18.79 -6.64
CA SER A 36 4.29 -17.83 -6.12
C SER A 36 4.44 -16.59 -6.99
N ASN A 37 4.42 -16.70 -8.32
CA ASN A 37 4.65 -15.54 -9.19
C ASN A 37 3.46 -14.58 -9.14
N LEU A 38 2.24 -15.11 -9.19
CA LEU A 38 1.02 -14.30 -9.06
C LEU A 38 0.95 -13.64 -7.68
N ILE A 39 1.30 -14.35 -6.61
CA ILE A 39 1.37 -13.77 -5.26
C ILE A 39 2.26 -12.52 -5.20
N TRP A 40 3.47 -12.57 -5.77
CA TRP A 40 4.38 -11.41 -5.76
C TRP A 40 3.92 -10.31 -6.72
N TYR A 41 3.34 -10.68 -7.86
CA TYR A 41 2.75 -9.75 -8.82
C TYR A 41 1.63 -8.94 -8.18
N ASP A 42 0.69 -9.61 -7.50
CA ASP A 42 -0.45 -8.96 -6.86
C ASP A 42 -0.05 -8.09 -5.67
N LEU A 43 0.88 -8.55 -4.83
CA LEU A 43 1.45 -7.72 -3.76
C LEU A 43 2.08 -6.45 -4.31
N GLN A 44 2.84 -6.56 -5.40
CA GLN A 44 3.47 -5.41 -6.04
C GLN A 44 2.42 -4.45 -6.63
N ASN A 45 1.35 -4.96 -7.21
CA ASN A 45 0.24 -4.14 -7.69
C ASN A 45 -0.50 -3.41 -6.57
N ILE A 46 -0.87 -4.11 -5.49
CA ILE A 46 -1.52 -3.50 -4.31
C ILE A 46 -0.69 -2.32 -3.82
N VAL A 47 0.61 -2.54 -3.66
CA VAL A 47 1.54 -1.49 -3.20
C VAL A 47 1.59 -0.32 -4.18
N THR A 48 1.71 -0.60 -5.48
CA THR A 48 1.86 0.43 -6.50
C THR A 48 0.64 1.37 -6.49
N TYR A 49 -0.56 0.81 -6.56
CA TYR A 49 -1.79 1.60 -6.54
C TYR A 49 -2.03 2.29 -5.19
N ALA A 50 -1.69 1.65 -4.07
CA ALA A 50 -1.71 2.30 -2.75
C ALA A 50 -0.75 3.51 -2.70
N GLY A 51 0.40 3.40 -3.35
CA GLY A 51 1.36 4.48 -3.49
C GLY A 51 0.81 5.68 -4.26
N ASP A 52 0.08 5.45 -5.34
CA ASP A 52 -0.54 6.51 -6.13
C ASP A 52 -1.75 7.15 -5.43
N ILE A 53 -2.56 6.35 -4.72
CA ILE A 53 -3.59 6.85 -3.79
C ILE A 53 -2.95 7.78 -2.74
N SER A 54 -1.80 7.38 -2.19
CA SER A 54 -1.04 8.20 -1.24
C SER A 54 -0.61 9.54 -1.83
N LYS A 55 -0.16 9.55 -3.10
CA LYS A 55 0.21 10.79 -3.80
C LYS A 55 -0.98 11.72 -3.91
N ILE A 56 -2.12 11.20 -4.35
CA ILE A 56 -3.35 11.98 -4.50
C ILE A 56 -3.78 12.58 -3.16
N LEU A 57 -3.70 11.82 -2.07
CA LEU A 57 -4.19 12.25 -0.77
C LEU A 57 -3.23 13.18 -0.04
N TRP A 58 -1.93 12.91 -0.02
CA TRP A 58 -0.94 13.62 0.81
C TRP A 58 0.18 14.33 0.05
N GLU A 59 0.43 14.01 -1.23
CA GLU A 59 1.44 14.75 -2.01
C GLU A 59 0.78 15.92 -2.74
N SER A 60 1.05 17.11 -2.22
CA SER A 60 0.82 18.36 -2.91
C SER A 60 2.11 19.19 -2.92
N SER A 61 2.26 20.01 -3.95
CA SER A 61 3.15 21.17 -3.82
C SER A 61 2.62 22.06 -2.69
N ASN A 62 3.49 22.85 -2.04
CA ASN A 62 3.09 23.76 -0.94
C ASN A 62 1.86 24.64 -1.29
N LYS A 63 1.64 24.93 -2.57
CA LYS A 63 0.51 25.72 -3.05
C LYS A 63 -0.86 25.02 -2.94
N ASN A 64 -0.90 23.69 -2.87
CA ASN A 64 -2.14 22.90 -2.86
C ASN A 64 -2.34 22.14 -1.54
N GLN A 65 -1.61 22.51 -0.47
CA GLN A 65 -1.66 21.78 0.80
C GLN A 65 -3.04 21.88 1.47
N ASP A 66 -3.63 23.07 1.51
CA ASP A 66 -4.94 23.31 2.14
C ASP A 66 -6.05 22.56 1.39
N ASP A 67 -6.01 22.61 0.06
CA ASP A 67 -6.91 21.85 -0.81
C ASP A 67 -6.86 20.34 -0.53
N ARG A 68 -5.66 19.78 -0.29
CA ARG A 68 -5.49 18.37 0.06
C ARG A 68 -5.98 18.05 1.46
N ASN A 69 -5.74 18.93 2.42
CA ASN A 69 -6.21 18.75 3.78
C ASN A 69 -7.74 18.70 3.80
N LEU A 70 -8.39 19.66 3.13
CA LEU A 70 -9.85 19.70 2.99
C LEU A 70 -10.40 18.51 2.20
N PHE A 71 -9.71 18.09 1.14
CA PHE A 71 -10.08 16.88 0.40
C PHE A 71 -10.06 15.63 1.28
N ARG A 72 -9.02 15.46 2.11
CA ARG A 72 -8.95 14.37 3.09
C ARG A 72 -10.05 14.46 4.15
N GLN A 73 -10.38 15.65 4.63
CA GLN A 73 -11.49 15.87 5.57
C GLN A 73 -12.83 15.43 4.98
N ILE A 74 -13.15 15.88 3.76
CA ILE A 74 -14.38 15.50 3.03
C ILE A 74 -14.48 13.97 2.88
N LEU A 75 -13.35 13.31 2.61
CA LEU A 75 -13.26 11.86 2.47
C LEU A 75 -13.14 11.10 3.81
N ASN A 76 -13.06 11.82 4.93
CA ASN A 76 -12.81 11.27 6.27
C ASN A 76 -11.56 10.37 6.35
N VAL A 77 -10.48 10.84 5.74
CA VAL A 77 -9.17 10.15 5.70
C VAL A 77 -8.37 10.52 6.94
N SER A 78 -8.01 9.52 7.75
CA SER A 78 -7.17 9.73 8.92
C SER A 78 -5.69 9.87 8.54
N ASP A 79 -4.98 10.69 9.31
CA ASP A 79 -3.53 10.84 9.21
C ASP A 79 -2.73 9.67 9.81
N ASP A 80 -3.41 8.74 10.49
CA ASP A 80 -2.84 7.50 11.03
C ASP A 80 -2.95 6.30 10.07
N TRP A 81 -3.55 6.51 8.89
CA TRP A 81 -3.68 5.46 7.89
C TRP A 81 -2.34 4.99 7.33
N GLN A 82 -2.23 3.69 7.11
CA GLN A 82 -1.06 3.06 6.52
C GLN A 82 -0.78 3.59 5.10
N LEU A 83 -1.83 3.98 4.37
CA LEU A 83 -1.73 4.65 3.06
C LEU A 83 -0.86 5.92 3.08
N LYS A 84 -0.73 6.62 4.23
CA LYS A 84 0.14 7.81 4.35
C LYS A 84 1.64 7.45 4.26
N ASN A 85 1.99 6.19 4.49
CA ASN A 85 3.37 5.75 4.56
C ASN A 85 4.04 5.68 3.17
N LYS A 86 4.67 6.79 2.79
CA LYS A 86 5.41 6.94 1.51
C LYS A 86 6.55 5.94 1.33
N ARG A 87 7.06 5.35 2.41
CA ARG A 87 8.23 4.47 2.33
C ARG A 87 7.93 3.24 1.47
N LEU A 88 6.70 2.74 1.51
CA LEU A 88 6.29 1.55 0.79
C LEU A 88 6.45 1.69 -0.73
N ARG A 89 5.85 2.75 -1.28
CA ARG A 89 5.96 3.11 -2.69
C ARG A 89 7.41 3.39 -3.09
N ASN A 90 8.11 4.22 -2.31
CA ASN A 90 9.50 4.60 -2.60
C ASN A 90 10.42 3.38 -2.72
N ARG A 91 10.15 2.30 -1.96
CA ARG A 91 10.93 1.06 -2.05
C ARG A 91 10.79 0.33 -3.38
N LEU A 92 9.63 0.42 -4.02
CA LEU A 92 9.42 -0.17 -5.35
C LEU A 92 9.85 0.77 -6.47
N GLU A 93 9.58 2.07 -6.36
CA GLU A 93 9.96 3.06 -7.38
C GLU A 93 11.48 3.14 -7.58
N HIS A 94 12.26 2.99 -6.51
CA HIS A 94 13.72 3.01 -6.52
C HIS A 94 14.33 1.62 -6.25
N ILE A 95 13.73 0.58 -6.82
CA ILE A 95 14.13 -0.81 -6.58
C ILE A 95 15.59 -1.05 -6.94
N ASP A 96 16.10 -0.41 -7.99
CA ASP A 96 17.50 -0.49 -8.45
C ASP A 96 18.48 0.04 -7.38
N GLU A 97 18.22 1.23 -6.83
CA GLU A 97 19.04 1.79 -5.76
C GLU A 97 18.99 0.92 -4.50
N HIS A 98 17.81 0.40 -4.17
CA HIS A 98 17.62 -0.45 -3.01
C HIS A 98 18.29 -1.80 -3.15
N LEU A 99 18.32 -2.39 -4.35
CA LEU A 99 19.10 -3.59 -4.65
C LEU A 99 20.60 -3.34 -4.46
N VAL A 100 21.13 -2.21 -4.94
CA VAL A 100 22.54 -1.84 -4.75
C VAL A 100 22.87 -1.59 -3.28
N LYS A 101 21.97 -0.96 -2.52
CA LYS A 101 22.15 -0.76 -1.07
C LYS A 101 22.10 -2.10 -0.32
N PHE A 102 21.18 -2.98 -0.70
CA PHE A 102 21.02 -4.30 -0.10
C PHE A 102 22.25 -5.19 -0.36
N SER A 103 22.80 -5.20 -1.58
CA SER A 103 23.96 -6.04 -1.93
C SER A 103 25.25 -5.67 -1.20
N LYS A 104 25.34 -4.44 -0.66
CA LYS A 104 26.48 -3.97 0.13
C LYS A 104 26.42 -4.37 1.61
N GLN A 105 25.29 -4.88 2.08
CA GLN A 105 25.14 -5.36 3.46
C GLN A 105 25.76 -6.76 3.58
N PRO A 106 26.39 -7.12 4.72
CA PRO A 106 26.85 -8.48 4.96
C PRO A 106 25.65 -9.41 5.16
N HIS A 107 25.55 -10.47 4.35
CA HIS A 107 24.48 -11.47 4.45
C HIS A 107 25.05 -12.85 4.70
N ASN A 108 24.62 -13.50 5.78
CA ASN A 108 24.86 -14.93 6.00
C ASN A 108 23.76 -15.79 5.34
N LEU A 109 22.55 -15.23 5.22
CA LEU A 109 21.40 -15.83 4.56
C LEU A 109 20.50 -14.70 4.03
N ILE A 110 19.99 -14.83 2.80
CA ILE A 110 19.08 -13.86 2.20
C ILE A 110 17.67 -14.44 2.14
N TYR A 111 16.72 -13.74 2.76
CA TYR A 111 15.30 -14.09 2.66
C TYR A 111 14.69 -13.38 1.45
N ASN A 112 14.33 -14.15 0.42
CA ASN A 112 13.73 -13.64 -0.81
C ASN A 112 12.55 -14.51 -1.23
N ARG A 113 11.41 -13.87 -1.52
CA ARG A 113 10.16 -14.50 -1.97
C ARG A 113 9.64 -15.58 -1.00
N ASN A 114 9.79 -15.34 0.30
CA ASN A 114 9.24 -16.23 1.32
C ASN A 114 7.81 -15.84 1.69
N ILE A 115 6.92 -16.82 1.77
CA ILE A 115 5.59 -16.68 2.36
C ILE A 115 5.63 -17.44 3.68
N VAL A 116 5.42 -16.73 4.79
CA VAL A 116 5.58 -17.29 6.14
C VAL A 116 4.32 -17.03 6.96
N SER A 117 3.98 -17.93 7.86
CA SER A 117 2.96 -17.65 8.88
C SER A 117 3.58 -16.99 10.12
N ASN A 118 4.83 -17.32 10.43
CA ASN A 118 5.51 -16.84 11.64
C ASN A 118 6.95 -16.41 11.32
N TYR A 119 7.29 -15.13 11.56
CA TYR A 119 8.66 -14.62 11.39
C TYR A 119 9.66 -15.27 12.35
N ASN A 120 9.20 -15.85 13.45
CA ASN A 120 10.05 -16.55 14.42
C ASN A 120 10.32 -18.00 14.02
N ALA A 121 9.72 -18.51 12.93
CA ALA A 121 10.05 -19.81 12.40
C ALA A 121 11.40 -19.73 11.66
N GLY A 122 12.48 -19.95 12.41
CA GLY A 122 13.82 -20.01 11.86
C GLY A 122 14.00 -21.15 10.86
N ILE A 123 14.83 -20.94 9.84
CA ILE A 123 15.27 -21.97 8.90
C ILE A 123 16.48 -22.66 9.53
N ARG A 124 16.44 -23.99 9.66
CA ARG A 124 17.56 -24.76 10.19
C ARG A 124 18.41 -25.34 9.06
N VAL A 125 19.69 -24.97 9.02
CA VAL A 125 20.69 -25.49 8.06
C VAL A 125 21.89 -25.99 8.86
N ASN A 126 22.25 -27.27 8.69
CA ASN A 126 23.40 -27.89 9.38
C ASN A 126 23.41 -27.66 10.91
N ASN A 127 22.25 -27.84 11.57
CA ASN A 127 22.05 -27.59 13.02
C ASN A 127 22.20 -26.13 13.48
N ILE A 128 22.33 -25.18 12.56
CA ILE A 128 22.28 -23.74 12.83
C ILE A 128 20.88 -23.24 12.46
N THR A 129 20.23 -22.55 13.38
CA THR A 129 18.94 -21.89 13.13
C THR A 129 19.18 -20.45 12.70
N TYR A 130 18.70 -20.12 11.51
CA TYR A 130 18.69 -18.77 10.96
C TYR A 130 17.27 -18.20 11.12
N ASN A 131 17.13 -17.18 11.97
CA ASN A 131 15.84 -16.51 12.13
C ASN A 131 15.68 -15.42 11.06
N PRO A 132 14.51 -15.31 10.41
CA PRO A 132 14.18 -14.19 9.56
C PRO A 132 14.41 -12.86 10.30
N ASN A 133 15.40 -12.09 9.87
CA ASN A 133 15.55 -10.70 10.28
C ASN A 133 14.92 -9.83 9.19
N LYS A 134 13.93 -9.00 9.57
CA LYS A 134 13.32 -8.03 8.64
C LYS A 134 14.41 -7.23 7.94
N GLU A 135 15.42 -6.70 8.63
CA GLU A 135 16.49 -5.87 8.05
C GLU A 135 17.33 -6.55 6.95
N LEU A 136 17.42 -7.88 6.97
CA LEU A 136 18.15 -8.70 5.98
C LEU A 136 17.21 -9.41 4.99
N THR A 137 15.95 -8.97 4.92
CA THR A 137 14.95 -9.53 4.03
C THR A 137 14.85 -8.71 2.75
N LEU A 138 15.06 -9.37 1.61
CA LEU A 138 14.85 -8.77 0.31
C LEU A 138 13.36 -8.59 0.03
N ARG A 139 12.59 -9.69 0.11
CA ARG A 139 11.13 -9.65 0.16
C ARG A 139 10.53 -10.87 0.86
N SER A 140 9.47 -10.67 1.62
CA SER A 140 8.67 -11.73 2.25
C SER A 140 7.25 -11.25 2.54
N TYR A 141 6.30 -12.17 2.65
CA TYR A 141 4.94 -11.89 3.10
C TYR A 141 4.60 -12.74 4.33
N ASN A 142 4.03 -12.11 5.36
CA ASN A 142 3.53 -12.79 6.54
C ASN A 142 2.00 -12.93 6.48
N LEU A 143 1.51 -14.17 6.44
CA LEU A 143 0.09 -14.51 6.33
C LEU A 143 -0.72 -14.10 7.56
N GLU A 144 -0.17 -14.28 8.77
CA GLU A 144 -0.87 -13.99 10.03
C GLU A 144 -1.01 -12.48 10.27
N LEU A 145 0.08 -11.75 10.05
CA LEU A 145 0.15 -10.30 10.27
C LEU A 145 -0.37 -9.49 9.07
N GLY A 146 -0.46 -10.10 7.88
CA GLY A 146 -0.76 -9.40 6.64
C GLY A 146 0.35 -8.42 6.24
N GLU A 147 1.60 -8.71 6.63
CA GLU A 147 2.73 -7.81 6.44
C GLU A 147 3.55 -8.21 5.21
N PHE A 148 3.67 -7.28 4.26
CA PHE A 148 4.67 -7.35 3.20
C PHE A 148 5.95 -6.66 3.66
N VAL A 149 7.06 -7.40 3.62
CA VAL A 149 8.40 -6.87 3.89
C VAL A 149 9.16 -6.77 2.58
N ILE A 150 9.77 -5.62 2.32
CA ILE A 150 10.69 -5.43 1.20
C ILE A 150 11.85 -4.52 1.62
N PHE A 151 13.09 -4.94 1.33
CA PHE A 151 14.32 -4.26 1.79
C PHE A 151 14.27 -3.91 3.29
N GLY A 152 13.80 -4.87 4.08
CA GLY A 152 13.61 -4.78 5.51
C GLY A 152 12.62 -3.77 6.06
N GLN A 153 11.76 -3.21 5.22
CA GLN A 153 10.63 -2.42 5.68
C GLN A 153 9.34 -3.23 5.60
N ALA A 154 8.58 -3.26 6.69
CA ALA A 154 7.31 -3.96 6.80
C ALA A 154 6.13 -3.00 6.56
N PHE A 155 5.13 -3.51 5.86
CA PHE A 155 3.92 -2.78 5.53
C PHE A 155 2.70 -3.68 5.71
N ASN A 156 1.72 -3.20 6.47
CA ASN A 156 0.49 -3.93 6.71
C ASN A 156 -0.43 -3.82 5.48
N ILE A 157 -0.35 -4.80 4.58
CA ILE A 157 -1.13 -4.86 3.34
C ILE A 157 -2.61 -5.07 3.64
N LYS A 158 -2.93 -5.86 4.66
CA LYS A 158 -4.31 -6.06 5.10
C LYS A 158 -4.98 -4.74 5.49
N GLN A 159 -4.27 -3.91 6.26
CA GLN A 159 -4.75 -2.57 6.64
C GLN A 159 -4.89 -1.65 5.42
N VAL A 160 -3.91 -1.64 4.51
CA VAL A 160 -4.00 -0.87 3.25
C VAL A 160 -5.25 -1.24 2.46
N CYS A 161 -5.54 -2.53 2.29
CA CYS A 161 -6.74 -2.98 1.58
C CYS A 161 -8.04 -2.51 2.23
N GLU A 162 -8.11 -2.52 3.57
CA GLU A 162 -9.31 -2.05 4.28
C GLU A 162 -9.48 -0.53 4.18
N GLU A 163 -8.39 0.23 4.27
CA GLU A 163 -8.39 1.69 4.04
C GLU A 163 -8.84 2.04 2.61
N CYS A 164 -8.33 1.33 1.60
CA CYS A 164 -8.76 1.48 0.21
C CYS A 164 -10.25 1.14 0.02
N LYS A 165 -10.75 0.12 0.71
CA LYS A 165 -12.17 -0.24 0.68
C LYS A 165 -13.05 0.86 1.28
N MET A 166 -12.65 1.46 2.41
CA MET A 166 -13.37 2.60 3.02
C MET A 166 -13.38 3.81 2.07
N LEU A 167 -12.24 4.16 1.49
CA LEU A 167 -12.14 5.22 0.48
C LEU A 167 -13.07 4.99 -0.70
N ARG A 168 -13.06 3.77 -1.25
CA ARG A 168 -13.89 3.40 -2.40
C ARG A 168 -15.37 3.60 -2.12
N LEU A 169 -15.85 3.18 -0.94
CA LEU A 169 -17.25 3.38 -0.55
C LEU A 169 -17.63 4.86 -0.51
N LYS A 170 -16.72 5.72 -0.01
CA LYS A 170 -16.95 7.16 0.05
C LYS A 170 -16.92 7.81 -1.33
N THR A 171 -15.95 7.47 -2.17
CA THR A 171 -15.86 8.00 -3.54
C THR A 171 -17.02 7.50 -4.41
N ASP A 172 -17.41 6.23 -4.30
CA ASP A 172 -18.61 5.67 -4.95
C ASP A 172 -19.87 6.47 -4.56
N SER A 173 -20.02 6.79 -3.28
CA SER A 173 -21.17 7.56 -2.79
C SER A 173 -21.21 8.96 -3.38
N ILE A 174 -20.07 9.66 -3.46
CA ILE A 174 -19.97 11.01 -4.02
C ILE A 174 -20.28 10.99 -5.52
N LEU A 175 -19.71 10.03 -6.25
CA LEU A 175 -19.93 9.90 -7.71
C LEU A 175 -21.40 9.61 -8.02
N LYS A 176 -22.07 8.79 -7.21
CA LYS A 176 -23.49 8.46 -7.38
C LYS A 176 -24.44 9.59 -7.01
N SER A 177 -24.14 10.35 -5.95
CA SER A 177 -24.99 11.47 -5.54
C SER A 177 -24.82 12.69 -6.45
N GLY A 178 -23.66 12.84 -7.09
CA GLY A 178 -23.34 14.01 -7.91
C GLY A 178 -23.21 15.31 -7.11
N VAL A 179 -23.01 15.20 -5.79
CA VAL A 179 -22.84 16.35 -4.89
C VAL A 179 -21.61 17.16 -5.27
N SER A 180 -21.73 18.48 -5.22
CA SER A 180 -20.62 19.38 -5.58
C SER A 180 -19.57 19.46 -4.47
N TYR A 181 -18.37 19.90 -4.85
CA TYR A 181 -17.31 20.20 -3.91
C TYR A 181 -17.72 21.31 -2.94
N GLU A 182 -18.37 22.38 -3.40
CA GLU A 182 -18.77 23.49 -2.54
C GLU A 182 -19.82 23.05 -1.51
N ASP A 183 -20.77 22.20 -1.90
CA ASP A 183 -21.77 21.64 -0.95
C ASP A 183 -21.07 20.84 0.15
N LEU A 184 -20.15 19.95 -0.23
CA LEU A 184 -19.38 19.15 0.72
C LEU A 184 -18.50 20.00 1.63
N VAL A 185 -17.92 21.09 1.13
CA VAL A 185 -17.13 22.00 1.96
C VAL A 185 -18.00 22.69 3.00
N ASN A 186 -19.20 23.14 2.62
CA ASN A 186 -20.14 23.79 3.54
C ASN A 186 -20.65 22.83 4.63
N GLU A 187 -20.77 21.53 4.35
CA GLU A 187 -21.14 20.51 5.34
C GLU A 187 -20.03 20.20 6.36
N ASN A 188 -18.77 20.54 6.05
CA ASN A 188 -17.59 20.23 6.88
C ASN A 188 -17.05 21.45 7.66
N GLN A 189 -17.75 22.59 7.63
CA GLN A 189 -17.45 23.80 8.41
C GLN A 189 -18.34 23.91 9.64
#